data_AF-A0A937BRD4-F1
#
_entry.id   AF-A0A937BRD4-F1
#
_cell.length_a   1.000
_cell.length_b   1.000
_cell.length_c   1.000
_cell.angle_alpha   90.00
_cell.angle_beta   90.00
_cell.angle_gamma   90.00
#
_symmetry.space_group_name_H-M   'P 1'
#
loop_
_entity.id
_entity.type
_entity.pdbx_description
1 polymer ?
#
loop_
_entity_poly.entity_id
_entity_poly.type
_entity_poly.pdbx_seq_one_letter_code
_entity_poly.pdbx_strand_id
1 'polypeptide(L)' 'MNYFLQFRTPGYGTATISFKDALGRLISQQSIYLNGQTLEKVNISSLPAGQYYAVINYKVKGILTSRQDVFRK' A
#
# COMPACT_ATOMS: atom_id res chain seq x y z
N MET A 1 15.32 -4.86 13.69
CA MET A 1 13.87 -5.05 13.95
C MET A 1 13.15 -5.07 12.61
N ASN A 2 12.26 -6.04 12.38
CA ASN A 2 11.51 -6.14 11.13
C ASN A 2 10.20 -5.33 11.27
N TYR A 3 9.97 -4.38 10.36
CA TYR A 3 8.77 -3.55 10.33
C TYR A 3 7.90 -3.93 9.13
N PHE A 4 6.61 -4.16 9.39
CA PHE A 4 5.64 -4.54 8.37
C PHE A 4 4.40 -3.66 8.46
N LEU A 5 3.87 -3.32 7.29
CA LEU A 5 2.53 -2.75 7.15
C LEU A 5 1.60 -3.79 6.59
N GLN A 6 0.38 -3.83 7.12
CA GLN A 6 -0.63 -4.77 6.71
C GLN A 6 -1.78 -4.04 6.04
N PHE A 7 -2.08 -4.41 4.80
CA PHE A 7 -3.16 -3.86 4.02
C PHE A 7 -4.21 -4.93 3.80
N ARG A 8 -5.47 -4.61 4.15
CA ARG A 8 -6.62 -5.41 3.75
C ARG A 8 -7.31 -4.68 2.61
N THR A 9 -7.33 -5.30 1.43
CA THR A 9 -7.90 -4.71 0.22
C THR A 9 -8.96 -5.65 -0.35
N PRO A 10 -10.23 -5.21 -0.45
CA PRO A 10 -11.26 -5.99 -1.10
C PRO A 10 -11.21 -5.84 -2.63
N GLY A 11 -11.80 -6.78 -3.35
CA GLY A 11 -11.94 -6.73 -4.81
C GLY A 11 -11.25 -7.88 -5.53
N TYR A 12 -11.28 -7.82 -6.86
CA TYR A 12 -10.66 -8.81 -7.75
C TYR A 12 -9.83 -8.09 -8.81
N GLY A 13 -8.71 -8.68 -9.23
CA GLY A 13 -7.83 -8.11 -10.25
C GLY A 13 -6.52 -7.61 -9.66
N THR A 14 -6.06 -6.42 -10.04
CA THR A 14 -4.76 -5.90 -9.58
C THR A 14 -4.96 -4.64 -8.73
N ALA A 15 -4.23 -4.57 -7.63
CA ALA A 15 -4.05 -3.36 -6.84
C ALA A 15 -2.60 -2.89 -6.92
N THR A 16 -2.40 -1.58 -6.87
CA THR A 16 -1.08 -0.95 -6.78
C THR A 16 -0.97 -0.23 -5.46
N ILE A 17 0.06 -0.57 -4.68
CA ILE A 17 0.42 0.07 -3.42
C ILE A 17 1.65 0.94 -3.70
N SER A 18 1.52 2.24 -3.50
CA SER A 18 2.60 3.22 -3.66
C SER A 18 2.96 3.82 -2.31
N PHE A 19 4.23 3.73 -1.92
CA PHE A 19 4.78 4.35 -0.71
C PHE A 19 5.43 5.67 -1.06
N LYS A 20 5.01 6.73 -0.39
CA LYS A 20 5.53 8.08 -0.58
C LYS A 20 6.07 8.63 0.74
N ASP A 21 7.12 9.45 0.68
CA ASP A 21 7.62 10.17 1.85
C ASP A 21 6.71 11.36 2.23
N ALA A 22 7.06 12.04 3.32
CA ALA A 22 6.35 13.22 3.81
C ALA A 22 6.23 14.36 2.77
N LEU A 23 7.14 14.41 1.79
CA LEU A 23 7.16 15.40 0.70
C LEU A 23 6.38 14.93 -0.53
N GLY A 24 5.78 13.74 -0.49
CA GLY A 24 5.01 13.14 -1.58
C GLY A 24 5.87 12.44 -2.64
N ARG A 25 7.19 12.27 -2.41
CA ARG A 25 8.08 11.58 -3.35
C ARG A 25 7.82 10.08 -3.28
N LEU A 26 7.69 9.43 -4.43
CA LEU A 26 7.54 7.98 -4.51
C LEU A 26 8.84 7.29 -4.09
N ILE A 27 8.74 6.45 -3.06
CA ILE A 27 9.87 5.67 -2.53
C ILE A 27 9.84 4.24 -3.06
N SER A 28 8.65 3.65 -3.11
CA SER A 28 8.45 2.29 -3.59
C SER A 28 7.05 2.10 -4.13
N GLN A 29 6.89 1.15 -5.04
CA GLN A 29 5.60 0.75 -5.56
C GLN A 29 5.56 -0.77 -5.75
N GLN A 30 4.46 -1.38 -5.36
CA GLN A 30 4.22 -2.81 -5.50
C GLN A 30 2.83 -3.04 -6.09
N SER A 31 2.72 -4.00 -7.00
CA SER A 31 1.42 -4.47 -7.48
C SER A 31 1.10 -5.82 -6.83
N ILE A 32 -0.14 -6.00 -6.41
CA ILE A 32 -0.65 -7.24 -5.84
C ILE A 32 -1.89 -7.69 -6.57
N TYR A 33 -2.09 -9.00 -6.67
CA TYR A 33 -3.31 -9.57 -7.22
C TYR A 33 -4.34 -9.75 -6.10
N LEU A 34 -5.56 -9.28 -6.35
CA LEU A 34 -6.69 -9.36 -5.45
C LEU A 34 -7.59 -10.54 -5.81
N ASN A 35 -7.99 -11.30 -4.78
CA ASN A 35 -8.84 -12.49 -4.89
C ASN A 35 -10.04 -12.46 -3.92
N GLY A 36 -10.73 -11.33 -3.86
CA GLY A 36 -11.91 -11.10 -3.03
C GLY A 36 -11.60 -10.26 -1.80
N GLN A 37 -10.87 -10.82 -0.84
CA GLN A 37 -10.28 -10.07 0.29
C GLN A 37 -8.84 -10.50 0.48
N THR A 38 -7.92 -9.68 -0.04
CA THR A 38 -6.49 -9.96 0.04
C THR A 38 -5.88 -9.21 1.20
N LEU A 39 -5.05 -9.92 1.97
CA LEU A 39 -4.31 -9.37 3.08
C LEU A 39 -2.82 -9.38 2.72
N GLU A 40 -2.27 -8.21 2.45
CA GLU A 40 -0.87 -8.07 2.06
C GLU A 40 -0.04 -7.53 3.21
N LYS A 41 1.15 -8.11 3.41
CA LYS A 41 2.16 -7.61 4.34
C LYS A 41 3.33 -7.05 3.55
N VAL A 42 3.55 -5.75 3.64
CA VAL A 42 4.69 -5.10 2.99
C VAL A 42 5.79 -4.86 4.01
N ASN A 43 6.99 -5.36 3.70
CA ASN A 43 8.17 -5.11 4.49
C ASN A 43 8.65 -3.67 4.25
N ILE A 44 8.63 -2.85 5.31
CA ILE A 44 9.11 -1.47 5.28
C ILE A 44 10.43 -1.30 6.02
N SER A 45 11.12 -2.40 6.35
CA SER A 45 12.35 -2.40 7.16
C SER A 45 13.51 -1.64 6.52
N SER A 46 13.50 -1.42 5.20
CA SER A 46 14.50 -0.61 4.49
C SER A 46 14.24 0.89 4.51
N LEU A 47 13.03 1.36 4.86
CA LEU A 47 12.71 2.79 4.88
C LEU A 47 13.44 3.50 6.04
N PRO A 48 13.93 4.74 5.88
CA PRO A 48 14.37 5.53 7.03
C PRO A 48 13.24 5.74 8.06
N ALA A 49 13.61 6.16 9.28
CA ALA A 49 12.61 6.61 10.26
C ALA A 49 11.96 7.91 9.76
N GLY A 50 10.64 8.02 9.86
CA GLY A 50 9.91 9.16 9.32
C GLY A 50 8.43 8.92 9.08
N GLN A 51 7.75 9.95 8.58
CA GLN A 51 6.34 9.89 8.20
C GLN A 51 6.21 9.57 6.70
N TYR A 52 5.29 8.67 6.39
CA TYR A 52 5.06 8.16 5.05
C TYR A 52 3.57 8.04 4.74
N TYR A 53 3.26 8.01 3.45
CA TYR A 53 1.92 7.78 2.92
C TYR A 53 1.93 6.50 2.08
N ALA A 54 1.03 5.56 2.39
CA ALA A 54 0.74 4.44 1.51
C ALA A 54 -0.54 4.74 0.73
N VAL A 55 -0.46 4.76 -0.60
CA VAL A 55 -1.61 4.95 -1.49
C VAL A 55 -1.91 3.62 -2.17
N ILE A 56 -3.07 3.04 -1.90
CA ILE A 56 -3.55 1.80 -2.50
C ILE A 56 -4.61 2.13 -3.54
N ASN A 57 -4.32 1.86 -4.80
CA ASN A 57 -5.25 1.97 -5.91
C ASN A 57 -5.69 0.58 -6.34
N TYR A 58 -6.99 0.31 -6.38
CA TYR A 58 -7.52 -1.02 -6.66
C TYR A 58 -8.88 -0.93 -7.37
N LYS A 59 -9.26 -1.98 -8.10
CA LYS A 59 -10.58 -2.06 -8.74
C LYS A 59 -11.51 -3.00 -7.97
N VAL A 60 -12.71 -2.52 -7.65
CA VAL A 60 -13.78 -3.32 -7.06
C VAL A 60 -14.99 -3.23 -7.98
N LYS A 61 -15.44 -4.37 -8.53
CA LYS A 61 -16.60 -4.43 -9.44
C LYS A 61 -16.51 -3.41 -10.60
N GLY A 62 -15.30 -3.24 -11.17
CA GLY A 62 -15.04 -2.29 -12.25
C GLY A 62 -14.78 -0.85 -11.82
N ILE A 63 -15.00 -0.50 -10.55
CA ILE A 63 -14.80 0.86 -10.01
C ILE A 63 -13.38 1.00 -9.47
N LEU A 64 -12.63 1.98 -9.98
CA LEU A 64 -11.33 2.33 -9.43
C LEU A 64 -11.51 3.05 -8.09
N THR A 65 -10.94 2.48 -7.04
CA THR A 65 -10.95 3.00 -5.68
C THR A 65 -9.53 3.33 -5.26
N SER A 66 -9.35 4.46 -4.58
CA SER A 66 -8.07 4.87 -3.98
C SER A 66 -8.23 5.02 -2.48
N ARG A 67 -7.30 4.45 -1.71
CA ARG A 67 -7.21 4.59 -0.26
C ARG A 67 -5.82 5.10 0.10
N GLN A 68 -5.74 6.06 1.00
CA GLN A 68 -4.47 6.57 1.52
C GLN A 68 -4.38 6.31 3.03
N ASP A 69 -3.30 5.68 3.45
CA ASP A 69 -2.97 5.46 4.85
C ASP A 69 -1.71 6.27 5.21
N VAL A 70 -1.71 6.91 6.38
CA VAL A 70 -0.54 7.60 6.93
C VAL A 70 0.08 6.71 7.99
N PHE A 71 1.40 6.53 7.95
CA PHE A 71 2.12 5.79 8.97
C PHE A 71 3.45 6.44 9.30
N ARG A 72 3.99 6.06 10.46
CA ARG A 72 5.35 6.38 10.86
C ARG A 72 6.15 5.09 11.04
N LYS A 73 7.40 5.15 10.63
CA LYS A 73 8.40 4.13 10.91
C LYS A 73 9.40 4.68 11.91
#